data_AF-A0A0J9BU42-F1
#
_entry.id   AF-A0A0J9BU42-F1
#
_cell.length_a   1.000
_cell.length_b   1.000
_cell.length_c   1.000
_cell.angle_alpha   90.00
_cell.angle_beta   90.00
_cell.angle_gamma   90.00
#
_symmetry.space_group_name_H-M   'P 1'
#
loop_
_entity.id
_entity.type
_entity.pdbx_description
1 polymer ?
#
loop_
_entity_poly.entity_id
_entity_poly.type
_entity_poly.pdbx_seq_one_letter_code
_entity_poly.pdbx_strand_id
1 'polypeptide(L)'
;MNSGIHRFYKRLTAMLLAICMITGIVLGQPNILSYASTELQNENLGDGASEATAYTWKNGSVTGQGGGGNSWRFDLRGLQAGQHNYAQAGIKTTYSNGGYATWFQVGTNSKQLIGGNTNGGVQSLDSYGIEVKIAVSPSPDNKYVFVDYYVYDKNGQGGLNGRTIRMGTGTDVMIGGTQEDDYATVYKNDRGFHMVNQHVKTTFDCITNDSSLGVTPPDTRWIGNYGAWGSNVFNEGGGSSVSGIDSGMAYSWEFQLHPYETVHRRVAFAIRDTSYYVSDQYGQDSSNAEGTYSSPFKTIEYALNKIGNNKGYIYVMDYPEISSAIDVTGNSQKDITIASTDYDHEGHPMNEDGDYIRTLTRASGYTGPLFNVSGPTLKFTDIVLDGNHAESQDPLISASSGKLEINSGAVITNCSGSESGQGSAVNVTGSAGLSMNFGTVSGNVSAGKGAVYYNGSGAFEIRNRNQISDNTTPSGKKANVYLAQDKYITVMSDLDTSQIGVTAEQLPLASPGGISSQPSQEVKIAVPSSSYPGAAGSCPFADNFKADQEAGNSGVYVSAGTEILGNGRNAVLKRNGYTVSFIYRDSATGGTVNGAPASSDNT
;
A
#
# COMPACT_ATOMS: atom_id res chain seq x y z
N MET A 1 3.26 32.48 2.40
CA MET A 1 3.16 33.08 1.03
C MET A 1 1.72 32.97 0.55
N ASN A 2 1.19 34.01 -0.12
CA ASN A 2 -0.25 34.20 -0.34
C ASN A 2 -0.80 33.28 -1.47
N SER A 3 -1.79 32.43 -1.17
CA SER A 3 -2.31 31.36 -2.06
C SER A 3 -2.86 31.86 -3.41
N GLY A 4 -3.26 33.13 -3.48
CA GLY A 4 -3.72 33.77 -4.72
C GLY A 4 -2.63 33.95 -5.78
N ILE A 5 -1.38 34.22 -5.37
CA ILE A 5 -0.27 34.49 -6.29
C ILE A 5 0.19 33.19 -6.96
N HIS A 6 0.23 32.09 -6.21
CA HIS A 6 0.58 30.77 -6.77
C HIS A 6 -0.44 30.30 -7.81
N ARG A 7 -1.74 30.52 -7.57
CA ARG A 7 -2.81 30.14 -8.51
C ARG A 7 -2.75 30.97 -9.80
N PHE A 8 -2.30 32.22 -9.71
CA PHE A 8 -2.06 33.09 -10.87
C PHE A 8 -0.89 32.59 -11.73
N TYR A 9 0.26 32.27 -11.13
CA TYR A 9 1.41 31.75 -11.88
C TYR A 9 1.13 30.41 -12.56
N LYS A 10 0.43 29.47 -11.89
CA LYS A 10 0.03 28.19 -12.52
C LYS A 10 -0.82 28.40 -13.78
N ARG A 11 -1.75 29.37 -13.76
CA ARG A 11 -2.60 29.69 -14.93
C ARG A 11 -1.80 30.38 -16.04
N LEU A 12 -0.87 31.26 -15.68
CA LEU A 12 0.01 31.94 -16.63
C LEU A 12 0.91 30.93 -17.37
N THR A 13 1.53 29.98 -16.64
CA THR A 13 2.41 28.96 -17.24
C THR A 13 1.62 28.00 -18.14
N ALA A 14 0.41 27.59 -17.72
CA ALA A 14 -0.46 26.74 -18.54
C ALA A 14 -0.93 27.45 -19.82
N MET A 15 -1.24 28.76 -19.75
CA MET A 15 -1.56 29.56 -20.93
C MET A 15 -0.37 29.70 -21.87
N LEU A 16 0.84 29.92 -21.33
CA LEU A 16 2.05 30.02 -22.15
C LEU A 16 2.32 28.70 -22.91
N LEU A 17 2.16 27.56 -22.24
CA LEU A 17 2.32 26.23 -22.83
C LEU A 17 1.30 25.99 -23.96
N ALA A 18 0.04 26.37 -23.75
CA ALA A 18 -1.01 26.25 -24.75
C ALA A 18 -0.75 27.15 -25.98
N ILE A 19 -0.26 28.37 -25.76
CA ILE A 19 0.11 29.30 -26.85
C ILE A 19 1.29 28.74 -27.66
N CYS A 20 2.30 28.15 -27.01
CA CYS A 20 3.42 27.51 -27.71
C CYS A 20 2.98 26.31 -28.57
N MET A 21 2.02 25.51 -28.08
CA MET A 21 1.47 24.39 -28.85
C MET A 21 0.64 24.84 -30.06
N ILE A 22 -0.11 25.95 -29.94
CA ILE A 22 -0.95 26.48 -31.03
C ILE A 22 -0.13 27.25 -32.06
N THR A 23 0.87 28.02 -31.63
CA THR A 23 1.71 28.82 -32.54
C THR A 23 2.69 27.98 -33.37
N GLY A 24 3.08 26.79 -32.88
CA GLY A 24 3.87 25.82 -33.64
C GLY A 24 3.14 25.24 -34.87
N ILE A 25 1.82 25.38 -34.97
CA ILE A 25 0.99 24.88 -36.09
C ILE A 25 0.85 25.92 -37.22
N VAL A 26 1.14 27.21 -36.97
CA VAL A 26 0.74 28.31 -37.89
C VAL A 26 1.90 28.90 -38.72
N LEU A 27 3.17 28.52 -38.47
CA LEU A 27 4.30 29.03 -39.25
C LEU A 27 5.01 27.87 -39.97
N GLY A 28 5.15 28.03 -41.30
CA GLY A 28 5.68 27.03 -42.23
C GLY A 28 7.02 26.43 -41.81
N GLN A 29 7.14 25.12 -42.04
CA GLN A 29 8.24 24.26 -41.65
C GLN A 29 9.61 24.76 -42.19
N PRO A 30 10.65 24.83 -41.34
CA PRO A 30 11.91 24.20 -41.67
C PRO A 30 11.83 22.72 -41.30
N ASN A 31 12.47 21.84 -42.07
CA ASN A 31 12.62 20.43 -41.76
C ASN A 31 13.26 20.27 -40.37
N ILE A 32 12.42 20.07 -39.34
CA ILE A 32 12.86 19.59 -38.04
C ILE A 32 13.20 18.12 -38.26
N LEU A 33 14.48 17.85 -38.53
CA LEU A 33 15.06 16.54 -38.25
C LEU A 33 14.93 16.34 -36.74
N SER A 34 13.83 15.71 -36.29
CA SER A 34 13.78 15.19 -34.94
C SER A 34 14.85 14.10 -34.89
N TYR A 35 15.93 14.37 -34.16
CA TYR A 35 16.77 13.28 -33.70
C TYR A 35 15.88 12.48 -32.75
N ALA A 36 15.61 11.21 -33.09
CA ALA A 36 14.91 10.28 -32.23
C ALA A 36 15.70 10.15 -30.92
N SER A 37 15.35 10.97 -29.94
CA SER A 37 15.74 10.79 -28.55
C SER A 37 15.06 9.53 -28.04
N THR A 38 15.74 8.77 -27.19
CA THR A 38 15.12 7.70 -26.41
C THR A 38 13.89 8.27 -25.68
N GLU A 39 12.68 7.76 -25.94
CA GLU A 39 11.47 8.26 -25.26
C GLU A 39 11.28 7.53 -23.93
N LEU A 40 11.66 6.25 -23.88
CA LEU A 40 11.66 5.50 -22.64
C LEU A 40 12.81 5.99 -21.75
N GLN A 41 12.49 6.31 -20.50
CA GLN A 41 13.49 6.68 -19.51
C GLN A 41 14.24 5.43 -19.03
N ASN A 42 15.56 5.44 -19.25
CA ASN A 42 16.46 4.42 -18.76
C ASN A 42 16.65 4.55 -17.24
N GLU A 43 16.31 3.49 -16.51
CA GLU A 43 16.35 3.46 -15.06
C GLU A 43 17.15 2.27 -14.53
N ASN A 44 17.51 2.34 -13.25
CA ASN A 44 17.95 1.19 -12.48
C ASN A 44 17.16 1.18 -11.16
N LEU A 45 16.01 0.52 -11.19
CA LEU A 45 15.12 0.38 -10.03
C LEU A 45 15.66 -0.62 -8.99
N GLY A 46 16.72 -1.36 -9.34
CA GLY A 46 17.37 -2.33 -8.47
C GLY A 46 16.47 -3.49 -8.06
N ASP A 47 16.85 -4.13 -6.98
CA ASP A 47 16.07 -5.18 -6.31
C ASP A 47 15.11 -4.56 -5.30
N GLY A 48 14.07 -5.29 -4.92
CA GLY A 48 13.12 -4.80 -3.93
C GLY A 48 12.16 -5.88 -3.46
N ALA A 49 11.17 -5.46 -2.69
CA ALA A 49 10.14 -6.35 -2.18
C ALA A 49 8.83 -5.61 -1.88
N SER A 50 7.73 -6.33 -2.01
CA SER A 50 6.47 -6.05 -1.33
C SER A 50 6.52 -6.64 0.10
N GLU A 51 5.41 -6.62 0.83
CA GLU A 51 5.28 -7.24 2.16
C GLU A 51 5.57 -8.75 2.16
N ALA A 52 5.26 -9.42 1.06
CA ALA A 52 5.31 -10.87 0.92
C ALA A 52 6.26 -11.36 -0.17
N THR A 53 6.54 -10.53 -1.17
CA THR A 53 7.22 -10.96 -2.41
C THR A 53 8.43 -10.10 -2.68
N ALA A 54 9.60 -10.71 -2.77
CA ALA A 54 10.83 -10.05 -3.18
C ALA A 54 11.18 -10.36 -4.63
N TYR A 55 11.86 -9.42 -5.28
CA TYR A 55 12.32 -9.54 -6.65
C TYR A 55 13.79 -9.17 -6.81
N THR A 56 14.42 -9.76 -7.81
CA THR A 56 15.78 -9.40 -8.24
C THR A 56 15.87 -9.34 -9.76
N TRP A 57 16.89 -8.64 -10.27
CA TRP A 57 17.23 -8.60 -11.69
C TRP A 57 18.52 -9.37 -11.99
N LYS A 58 18.47 -10.31 -12.94
CA LYS A 58 19.62 -11.21 -13.21
C LYS A 58 19.76 -11.60 -14.67
N ASN A 59 20.95 -12.08 -15.02
CA ASN A 59 21.28 -12.60 -16.35
C ASN A 59 21.56 -14.11 -16.29
N GLY A 60 21.01 -14.87 -17.25
CA GLY A 60 21.26 -16.31 -17.35
C GLY A 60 20.33 -16.96 -18.36
N SER A 61 19.99 -18.24 -18.20
CA SER A 61 18.95 -18.94 -18.97
C SER A 61 17.86 -19.51 -18.06
N VAL A 62 16.65 -19.71 -18.59
CA VAL A 62 15.56 -20.41 -17.89
C VAL A 62 15.41 -21.81 -18.46
N THR A 63 15.18 -22.82 -17.61
CA THR A 63 14.85 -24.17 -18.07
C THR A 63 13.56 -24.14 -18.90
N GLY A 64 13.48 -24.95 -19.98
CA GLY A 64 12.29 -24.99 -20.84
C GLY A 64 12.11 -23.78 -21.79
N GLN A 65 13.03 -22.82 -21.81
CA GLN A 65 12.97 -21.61 -22.64
C GLN A 65 12.94 -21.87 -24.15
N GLY A 66 13.32 -23.07 -24.61
CA GLY A 66 13.19 -23.49 -26.01
C GLY A 66 14.16 -22.79 -26.97
N GLY A 67 15.31 -22.31 -26.47
CA GLY A 67 16.37 -21.62 -27.24
C GLY A 67 16.67 -20.20 -26.72
N GLY A 68 17.47 -19.42 -27.45
CA GLY A 68 17.62 -17.97 -27.22
C GLY A 68 18.81 -17.49 -26.36
N GLY A 69 19.65 -18.39 -25.84
CA GLY A 69 20.83 -17.99 -25.05
C GLY A 69 20.46 -17.32 -23.72
N ASN A 70 21.36 -16.48 -23.21
CA ASN A 70 21.15 -15.77 -21.94
C ASN A 70 20.36 -14.48 -22.14
N SER A 71 19.52 -14.13 -21.16
CA SER A 71 18.77 -12.88 -21.10
C SER A 71 18.78 -12.27 -19.70
N TRP A 72 18.67 -10.94 -19.65
CA TRP A 72 18.32 -10.24 -18.43
C TRP A 72 16.83 -10.37 -18.13
N ARG A 73 16.48 -10.56 -16.87
CA ARG A 73 15.10 -10.81 -16.45
C ARG A 73 14.91 -10.64 -14.95
N PHE A 74 13.65 -10.61 -14.55
CA PHE A 74 13.27 -10.65 -13.15
C PHE A 74 13.15 -12.09 -12.65
N ASP A 75 13.31 -12.25 -11.34
CA ASP A 75 12.88 -13.42 -10.61
C ASP A 75 12.21 -13.02 -9.31
N LEU A 76 11.34 -13.89 -8.82
CA LEU A 76 10.45 -13.63 -7.70
C LEU A 76 10.62 -14.72 -6.66
N ARG A 77 10.58 -14.32 -5.38
CA ARG A 77 10.53 -15.25 -4.26
C ARG A 77 9.64 -14.71 -3.17
N GLY A 78 8.95 -15.59 -2.46
CA GLY A 78 8.16 -15.23 -1.29
C GLY A 78 9.02 -15.12 -0.03
N LEU A 79 8.66 -14.17 0.82
CA LEU A 79 9.27 -13.86 2.10
C LEU A 79 8.57 -14.64 3.20
N GLN A 80 9.35 -15.28 4.05
CA GLN A 80 8.89 -15.90 5.31
C GLN A 80 9.12 -14.93 6.47
N ALA A 81 8.72 -15.34 7.68
CA ALA A 81 8.90 -14.57 8.91
C ALA A 81 10.33 -14.00 9.05
N GLY A 82 10.43 -12.68 9.26
CA GLY A 82 11.70 -11.96 9.46
C GLY A 82 12.57 -11.77 8.21
N GLN A 83 12.08 -12.15 7.01
CA GLN A 83 12.78 -11.92 5.75
C GLN A 83 12.27 -10.63 5.09
N HIS A 84 13.18 -9.88 4.46
CA HIS A 84 12.86 -8.54 3.92
C HIS A 84 13.38 -8.29 2.50
N ASN A 85 14.09 -9.24 1.90
CA ASN A 85 14.68 -9.09 0.57
C ASN A 85 14.87 -10.44 -0.13
N TYR A 86 15.16 -10.37 -1.43
CA TYR A 86 15.27 -11.55 -2.29
C TYR A 86 16.35 -12.54 -1.85
N ALA A 87 17.50 -12.05 -1.34
CA ALA A 87 18.60 -12.90 -0.89
C ALA A 87 18.24 -13.76 0.33
N GLN A 88 17.34 -13.24 1.19
CA GLN A 88 16.83 -13.94 2.36
C GLN A 88 15.59 -14.78 2.06
N ALA A 89 14.85 -14.47 0.99
CA ALA A 89 13.56 -15.06 0.68
C ALA A 89 13.61 -16.59 0.70
N GLY A 90 12.58 -17.24 1.24
CA GLY A 90 12.51 -18.69 1.42
C GLY A 90 11.73 -19.40 0.32
N ILE A 91 10.66 -18.78 -0.18
CA ILE A 91 9.70 -19.43 -1.07
C ILE A 91 10.13 -19.23 -2.52
N LYS A 92 10.52 -20.30 -3.21
CA LYS A 92 10.86 -20.26 -4.64
C LYS A 92 9.60 -20.30 -5.50
N THR A 93 9.65 -19.68 -6.68
CA THR A 93 8.58 -19.77 -7.68
C THR A 93 9.03 -20.30 -9.03
N THR A 94 10.34 -20.50 -9.21
CA THR A 94 10.94 -21.01 -10.44
C THR A 94 12.01 -22.03 -10.14
N TYR A 95 12.11 -23.08 -10.97
CA TYR A 95 13.12 -24.12 -10.80
C TYR A 95 14.52 -23.53 -10.81
N SER A 96 15.37 -23.94 -9.86
CA SER A 96 16.74 -23.44 -9.67
C SER A 96 16.88 -21.92 -9.55
N ASN A 97 15.80 -21.21 -9.19
CA ASN A 97 15.71 -19.76 -9.33
C ASN A 97 16.07 -19.35 -10.77
N GLY A 98 15.34 -19.88 -11.76
CA GLY A 98 15.54 -19.57 -13.17
C GLY A 98 15.15 -18.14 -13.50
N GLY A 99 14.07 -17.63 -12.90
CA GLY A 99 13.42 -16.37 -13.26
C GLY A 99 12.50 -16.47 -14.47
N TYR A 100 11.88 -15.35 -14.81
CA TYR A 100 10.83 -15.27 -15.83
C TYR A 100 11.38 -14.62 -17.10
N ALA A 101 11.54 -15.39 -18.17
CA ALA A 101 12.12 -14.89 -19.40
C ALA A 101 11.06 -14.34 -20.36
N THR A 102 11.34 -13.18 -20.96
CA THR A 102 10.44 -12.50 -21.90
C THR A 102 10.91 -12.67 -23.34
N TRP A 103 10.03 -13.23 -24.17
CA TRP A 103 10.15 -13.34 -25.61
C TRP A 103 9.46 -12.18 -26.32
N PHE A 104 10.06 -11.72 -27.40
CA PHE A 104 9.58 -10.62 -28.23
C PHE A 104 9.67 -10.99 -29.72
N GLN A 105 8.65 -10.63 -30.49
CA GLN A 105 8.58 -10.89 -31.93
C GLN A 105 7.96 -9.70 -32.65
N VAL A 106 8.56 -9.32 -33.78
CA VAL A 106 8.06 -8.26 -34.67
C VAL A 106 7.56 -8.91 -35.96
N GLY A 107 6.26 -8.81 -36.25
CA GLY A 107 5.64 -9.44 -37.41
C GLY A 107 5.94 -10.94 -37.49
N THR A 108 6.43 -11.40 -38.64
CA THR A 108 6.78 -12.81 -38.90
C THR A 108 8.26 -13.13 -38.64
N ASN A 109 9.03 -12.18 -38.09
CA ASN A 109 10.45 -12.40 -37.79
C ASN A 109 10.63 -13.50 -36.73
N SER A 110 11.85 -14.04 -36.62
CA SER A 110 12.19 -14.91 -35.50
C SER A 110 12.00 -14.16 -34.17
N LYS A 111 11.39 -14.82 -33.20
CA LYS A 111 11.32 -14.29 -31.84
C LYS A 111 12.71 -14.26 -31.19
N GLN A 112 12.93 -13.30 -30.31
CA GLN A 112 14.17 -13.09 -29.57
C GLN A 112 13.88 -12.83 -28.09
N LEU A 113 14.85 -13.09 -27.21
CA LEU A 113 14.74 -12.70 -25.81
C LEU A 113 15.03 -11.21 -25.64
N ILE A 114 14.32 -10.59 -24.70
CA ILE A 114 14.52 -9.20 -24.32
C ILE A 114 14.68 -9.05 -22.81
N GLY A 115 15.34 -7.95 -22.43
CA GLY A 115 15.60 -7.53 -21.06
C GLY A 115 16.77 -6.54 -21.03
N GLY A 116 16.53 -5.33 -20.52
CA GLY A 116 17.59 -4.36 -20.25
C GLY A 116 18.59 -4.89 -19.22
N ASN A 117 19.81 -4.35 -19.19
CA ASN A 117 20.86 -4.79 -18.27
C ASN A 117 20.58 -4.48 -16.79
N THR A 118 19.58 -3.64 -16.51
CA THR A 118 19.09 -3.28 -15.18
C THR A 118 17.57 -3.38 -15.14
N ASN A 119 17.01 -3.53 -13.93
CA ASN A 119 15.57 -3.39 -13.72
C ASN A 119 15.13 -1.97 -14.11
N GLY A 120 14.19 -1.83 -15.06
CA GLY A 120 13.79 -0.55 -15.63
C GLY A 120 14.75 -0.02 -16.71
N GLY A 121 15.78 -0.78 -17.08
CA GLY A 121 16.71 -0.43 -18.14
C GLY A 121 16.07 -0.56 -19.52
N VAL A 122 16.42 0.37 -20.42
CA VAL A 122 15.93 0.39 -21.81
C VAL A 122 16.87 -0.44 -22.69
N GLN A 123 16.28 -1.38 -23.43
CA GLN A 123 16.96 -2.10 -24.50
C GLN A 123 16.49 -1.56 -25.86
N SER A 124 17.43 -1.10 -26.69
CA SER A 124 17.14 -0.76 -28.07
C SER A 124 17.22 -2.00 -28.98
N LEU A 125 16.19 -2.19 -29.79
CA LEU A 125 16.14 -3.17 -30.87
C LEU A 125 16.27 -2.42 -32.20
N ASP A 126 17.48 -1.94 -32.50
CA ASP A 126 17.71 -0.97 -33.58
C ASP A 126 17.32 -1.48 -34.97
N SER A 127 17.42 -2.79 -35.22
CA SER A 127 16.97 -3.42 -36.46
C SER A 127 15.46 -3.23 -36.72
N TYR A 128 14.68 -2.94 -35.68
CA TYR A 128 13.23 -2.73 -35.74
C TYR A 128 12.83 -1.29 -35.38
N GLY A 129 13.79 -0.43 -35.02
CA GLY A 129 13.49 0.91 -34.52
C GLY A 129 12.60 0.90 -33.26
N ILE A 130 12.81 -0.05 -32.36
CA ILE A 130 12.01 -0.21 -31.13
C ILE A 130 12.86 -0.02 -29.88
N GLU A 131 12.28 0.55 -28.84
CA GLU A 131 12.77 0.42 -27.46
C GLU A 131 11.83 -0.45 -26.64
N VAL A 132 12.41 -1.27 -25.78
CA VAL A 132 11.66 -2.04 -24.78
C VAL A 132 12.22 -1.77 -23.39
N LYS A 133 11.33 -1.75 -22.40
CA LYS A 133 11.67 -1.63 -20.98
C LYS A 133 10.79 -2.57 -20.18
N ILE A 134 11.41 -3.27 -19.23
CA ILE A 134 10.73 -4.09 -18.23
C ILE A 134 11.09 -3.49 -16.87
N ALA A 135 10.08 -3.07 -16.11
CA ALA A 135 10.24 -2.48 -14.78
C ALA A 135 9.50 -3.33 -13.76
N VAL A 136 10.18 -3.68 -12.67
CA VAL A 136 9.64 -4.45 -11.56
C VAL A 136 9.66 -3.60 -10.29
N SER A 137 8.52 -3.45 -9.65
CA SER A 137 8.35 -2.59 -8.48
C SER A 137 7.23 -3.10 -7.57
N PRO A 138 7.31 -2.87 -6.24
CA PRO A 138 6.19 -3.18 -5.35
C PRO A 138 5.00 -2.26 -5.66
N SER A 139 3.79 -2.76 -5.43
CA SER A 139 2.59 -1.93 -5.46
C SER A 139 2.62 -0.91 -4.31
N PRO A 140 2.00 0.28 -4.46
CA PRO A 140 1.99 1.31 -3.41
C PRO A 140 1.39 0.83 -2.07
N ASP A 141 0.39 -0.05 -2.13
CA ASP A 141 -0.23 -0.69 -0.95
C ASP A 141 0.62 -1.82 -0.36
N ASN A 142 1.76 -2.13 -0.97
CA ASN A 142 2.74 -3.12 -0.57
C ASN A 142 2.26 -4.58 -0.61
N LYS A 143 1.13 -4.87 -1.28
CA LYS A 143 0.56 -6.22 -1.39
C LYS A 143 1.16 -7.05 -2.53
N TYR A 144 1.51 -6.40 -3.63
CA TYR A 144 1.87 -7.05 -4.89
C TYR A 144 3.24 -6.59 -5.37
N VAL A 145 3.82 -7.34 -6.29
CA VAL A 145 4.92 -6.88 -7.15
C VAL A 145 4.38 -6.73 -8.56
N PHE A 146 4.45 -5.52 -9.11
CA PHE A 146 4.11 -5.24 -10.51
C PHE A 146 5.28 -5.53 -11.42
N VAL A 147 4.96 -6.05 -12.61
CA VAL A 147 5.88 -6.14 -13.74
C VAL A 147 5.26 -5.36 -14.89
N ASP A 148 5.89 -4.24 -15.21
CA ASP A 148 5.50 -3.31 -16.25
C ASP A 148 6.36 -3.49 -17.49
N TYR A 149 5.71 -3.68 -18.62
CA TYR A 149 6.33 -3.80 -19.93
C TYR A 149 5.98 -2.58 -20.77
N TYR A 150 6.99 -1.91 -21.30
CA TYR A 150 6.85 -0.78 -22.22
C TYR A 150 7.50 -1.12 -23.54
N VAL A 151 6.80 -0.83 -24.64
CA VAL A 151 7.28 -1.00 -26.01
C VAL A 151 7.04 0.30 -26.76
N TYR A 152 8.11 0.89 -27.28
CA TYR A 152 8.08 2.19 -27.95
C TYR A 152 8.63 2.07 -29.38
N ASP A 153 7.95 2.69 -30.36
CA ASP A 153 8.48 2.87 -31.71
C ASP A 153 9.29 4.18 -31.82
N LYS A 154 10.58 4.09 -32.17
CA LYS A 154 11.49 5.25 -32.23
C LYS A 154 11.43 6.06 -33.52
N ASN A 155 11.00 5.45 -34.62
CA ASN A 155 11.30 5.98 -35.95
C ASN A 155 10.22 5.72 -37.01
N GLY A 156 9.05 5.22 -36.61
CA GLY A 156 7.91 5.02 -37.48
C GLY A 156 8.09 3.90 -38.51
N GLN A 157 9.04 2.98 -38.33
CA GLN A 157 9.36 1.94 -39.33
C GLN A 157 8.16 1.06 -39.74
N GLY A 158 7.11 0.97 -38.91
CA GLY A 158 5.89 0.22 -39.20
C GLY A 158 4.91 0.95 -40.15
N GLY A 159 5.17 2.22 -40.46
CA GLY A 159 4.26 3.05 -41.24
C GLY A 159 2.92 3.31 -40.52
N LEU A 160 1.98 3.94 -41.22
CA LEU A 160 0.70 4.40 -40.63
C LEU A 160 -0.19 3.28 -40.09
N ASN A 161 -0.07 2.06 -40.61
CA ASN A 161 -0.86 0.90 -40.17
C ASN A 161 -0.25 0.20 -38.94
N GLY A 162 0.92 0.65 -38.48
CA GLY A 162 1.68 0.00 -37.42
C GLY A 162 2.28 -1.35 -37.85
N ARG A 163 2.88 -2.03 -36.87
CA ARG A 163 3.40 -3.40 -37.03
C ARG A 163 2.98 -4.28 -35.87
N THR A 164 2.64 -5.53 -36.18
CA THR A 164 2.28 -6.52 -35.15
C THR A 164 3.48 -6.83 -34.26
N ILE A 165 3.27 -6.72 -32.96
CA ILE A 165 4.20 -7.13 -31.92
C ILE A 165 3.58 -8.29 -31.14
N ARG A 166 4.37 -9.33 -30.89
CA ARG A 166 4.05 -10.34 -29.88
C ARG A 166 5.08 -10.26 -28.76
N MET A 167 4.61 -10.20 -27.52
CA MET A 167 5.45 -10.14 -26.34
C MET A 167 4.86 -11.04 -25.26
N GLY A 168 5.69 -11.91 -24.69
CA GLY A 168 5.21 -12.89 -23.73
C GLY A 168 6.30 -13.36 -22.80
N THR A 169 5.92 -13.68 -21.57
CA THR A 169 6.82 -14.08 -20.50
C THR A 169 6.45 -15.46 -20.02
N GLY A 170 7.43 -16.28 -19.69
CA GLY A 170 7.20 -17.61 -19.14
C GLY A 170 8.37 -18.14 -18.33
N THR A 171 8.13 -19.28 -17.69
CA THR A 171 9.12 -19.97 -16.86
C THR A 171 8.75 -21.45 -16.67
N ASP A 172 9.77 -22.21 -16.30
CA ASP A 172 9.66 -23.44 -15.51
C ASP A 172 9.22 -23.03 -14.09
N VAL A 173 7.97 -23.34 -13.74
CA VAL A 173 7.28 -22.82 -12.56
C VAL A 173 7.18 -23.91 -11.50
N MET A 174 7.51 -23.53 -10.27
CA MET A 174 7.40 -24.39 -9.09
C MET A 174 6.86 -23.58 -7.92
N ILE A 175 6.57 -24.21 -6.78
CA ILE A 175 6.35 -23.45 -5.54
C ILE A 175 7.11 -24.07 -4.36
N GLY A 176 7.89 -23.24 -3.69
CA GLY A 176 8.76 -23.63 -2.57
C GLY A 176 8.19 -23.31 -1.20
N GLY A 177 9.07 -23.34 -0.20
CA GLY A 177 8.76 -23.02 1.19
C GLY A 177 9.75 -23.72 2.10
N THR A 178 9.32 -24.14 3.29
CA THR A 178 10.11 -25.09 4.10
C THR A 178 10.18 -26.48 3.45
N GLN A 179 9.28 -26.78 2.52
CA GLN A 179 9.31 -27.93 1.62
C GLN A 179 8.96 -27.49 0.20
N GLU A 180 9.76 -27.92 -0.79
CA GLU A 180 9.53 -27.63 -2.20
C GLU A 180 8.45 -28.56 -2.79
N ASP A 181 7.65 -28.01 -3.70
CA ASP A 181 6.60 -28.72 -4.43
C ASP A 181 6.63 -28.32 -5.91
N ASP A 182 7.42 -29.08 -6.69
CA ASP A 182 7.58 -28.92 -8.14
C ASP A 182 6.43 -29.56 -8.95
N TYR A 183 5.57 -30.31 -8.25
CA TYR A 183 4.42 -31.02 -8.81
C TYR A 183 3.09 -30.39 -8.37
N ALA A 184 3.16 -29.23 -7.73
CA ALA A 184 2.01 -28.43 -7.33
C ALA A 184 1.10 -28.17 -8.52
N THR A 185 -0.21 -28.23 -8.29
CA THR A 185 -1.18 -27.94 -9.34
C THR A 185 -1.09 -26.46 -9.72
N VAL A 186 -0.91 -26.17 -11.01
CA VAL A 186 -1.05 -24.83 -11.58
C VAL A 186 -2.47 -24.69 -12.12
N TYR A 187 -3.21 -23.73 -11.59
CA TYR A 187 -4.54 -23.37 -12.06
C TYR A 187 -4.46 -22.15 -12.97
N LYS A 188 -5.29 -22.14 -14.02
CA LYS A 188 -5.60 -20.97 -14.84
C LYS A 188 -7.08 -20.64 -14.63
N ASN A 189 -7.33 -19.56 -13.90
CA ASN A 189 -8.68 -19.07 -13.57
C ASN A 189 -8.92 -17.69 -14.18
N ASP A 190 -10.05 -17.06 -13.91
CA ASP A 190 -10.42 -15.79 -14.54
C ASP A 190 -9.56 -14.60 -14.07
N ARG A 191 -8.88 -14.73 -12.93
CA ARG A 191 -7.95 -13.72 -12.37
C ARG A 191 -6.53 -13.87 -12.90
N GLY A 192 -6.09 -15.10 -13.21
CA GLY A 192 -4.76 -15.36 -13.73
C GLY A 192 -4.30 -16.79 -13.50
N PHE A 193 -3.09 -16.94 -12.96
CA PHE A 193 -2.53 -18.23 -12.55
C PHE A 193 -2.45 -18.32 -11.04
N HIS A 194 -2.74 -19.49 -10.50
CA HIS A 194 -2.71 -19.77 -9.07
C HIS A 194 -2.04 -21.12 -8.80
N MET A 195 -1.21 -21.19 -7.77
CA MET A 195 -0.59 -22.43 -7.28
C MET A 195 -0.60 -22.46 -5.76
N VAL A 196 -0.84 -23.65 -5.20
CA VAL A 196 -0.74 -23.91 -3.76
C VAL A 196 0.23 -25.05 -3.52
N ASN A 197 1.20 -24.84 -2.64
CA ASN A 197 2.09 -25.90 -2.19
C ASN A 197 1.31 -26.92 -1.35
N GLN A 198 1.33 -28.19 -1.74
CA GLN A 198 0.52 -29.24 -1.12
C GLN A 198 0.95 -29.55 0.32
N HIS A 199 2.18 -29.22 0.71
CA HIS A 199 2.75 -29.57 2.00
C HIS A 199 2.68 -28.43 3.02
N VAL A 200 3.05 -27.22 2.59
CA VAL A 200 3.24 -26.08 3.50
C VAL A 200 2.31 -24.91 3.21
N LYS A 201 1.43 -25.06 2.21
CA LYS A 201 0.32 -24.14 1.90
C LYS A 201 0.75 -22.71 1.59
N THR A 202 1.99 -22.52 1.15
CA THR A 202 2.42 -21.28 0.49
C THR A 202 1.66 -21.14 -0.83
N THR A 203 1.39 -19.91 -1.27
CA THR A 203 0.67 -19.65 -2.52
C THR A 203 1.48 -18.80 -3.48
N PHE A 204 1.23 -19.00 -4.76
CA PHE A 204 1.76 -18.19 -5.86
C PHE A 204 0.59 -17.74 -6.73
N ASP A 205 0.51 -16.45 -6.95
CA ASP A 205 -0.47 -15.80 -7.81
C ASP A 205 0.26 -14.97 -8.87
N CYS A 206 -0.01 -15.25 -10.14
CA CYS A 206 0.31 -14.36 -11.25
C CYS A 206 -1.00 -13.78 -11.77
N ILE A 207 -1.32 -12.57 -11.34
CA ILE A 207 -2.58 -11.89 -11.60
C ILE A 207 -2.46 -11.16 -12.94
N THR A 208 -3.30 -11.59 -13.87
CA THR A 208 -3.34 -11.06 -15.23
C THR A 208 -4.65 -10.34 -15.52
N ASN A 209 -5.65 -10.46 -14.64
CA ASN A 209 -6.93 -9.81 -14.75
C ASN A 209 -7.45 -9.41 -13.36
N ASP A 210 -7.41 -8.11 -13.08
CA ASP A 210 -7.94 -7.46 -11.88
C ASP A 210 -8.02 -5.95 -12.16
N SER A 211 -9.24 -5.42 -12.23
CA SER A 211 -9.50 -4.04 -12.62
C SER A 211 -8.93 -3.03 -11.60
N SER A 212 -8.78 -3.43 -10.33
CA SER A 212 -8.23 -2.58 -9.27
C SER A 212 -6.71 -2.42 -9.35
N LEU A 213 -6.00 -3.33 -10.02
CA LEU A 213 -4.53 -3.34 -10.10
C LEU A 213 -3.98 -2.68 -11.38
N GLY A 214 -4.85 -2.34 -12.32
CA GLY A 214 -4.45 -1.83 -13.64
C GLY A 214 -3.63 -2.83 -14.45
N VAL A 215 -3.82 -4.13 -14.21
CA VAL A 215 -3.20 -5.18 -15.03
C VAL A 215 -3.87 -5.23 -16.41
N THR A 216 -3.13 -5.70 -17.41
CA THR A 216 -3.61 -5.81 -18.78
C THR A 216 -3.79 -7.27 -19.15
N PRO A 217 -5.03 -7.75 -19.35
CA PRO A 217 -5.30 -9.14 -19.72
C PRO A 217 -4.48 -9.59 -20.94
N PRO A 218 -3.78 -10.74 -20.86
CA PRO A 218 -3.07 -11.33 -21.98
C PRO A 218 -4.02 -11.95 -22.99
N ASP A 219 -3.64 -11.93 -24.26
CA ASP A 219 -4.37 -12.59 -25.34
C ASP A 219 -4.21 -14.10 -25.26
N THR A 220 -3.09 -14.58 -24.72
CA THR A 220 -2.84 -16.00 -24.51
C THR A 220 -2.24 -16.31 -23.15
N ARG A 221 -2.63 -17.47 -22.61
CA ARG A 221 -2.12 -18.09 -21.38
C ARG A 221 -1.90 -19.57 -21.62
N TRP A 222 -0.76 -20.06 -21.17
CA TRP A 222 -0.36 -21.44 -21.36
C TRP A 222 0.14 -22.06 -20.06
N ILE A 223 -0.25 -23.30 -19.81
CA ILE A 223 0.30 -24.18 -18.77
C ILE A 223 0.59 -25.55 -19.38
N GLY A 224 1.54 -26.31 -18.84
CA GLY A 224 1.88 -27.64 -19.33
C GLY A 224 3.21 -28.13 -18.79
N ASN A 225 3.87 -29.07 -19.47
CA ASN A 225 5.20 -29.52 -19.05
C ASN A 225 6.24 -28.39 -19.17
N TYR A 226 7.11 -28.24 -18.17
CA TYR A 226 8.14 -27.20 -18.12
C TYR A 226 8.93 -27.04 -19.42
N GLY A 227 9.28 -28.13 -20.10
CA GLY A 227 10.09 -28.10 -21.32
C GLY A 227 9.42 -27.42 -22.52
N ALA A 228 8.11 -27.21 -22.46
CA ALA A 228 7.30 -26.74 -23.58
C ALA A 228 6.78 -25.30 -23.45
N TRP A 229 7.00 -24.60 -22.32
CA TRP A 229 6.52 -23.22 -22.19
C TRP A 229 7.18 -22.30 -23.22
N GLY A 230 8.48 -22.49 -23.49
CA GLY A 230 9.23 -21.63 -24.40
C GLY A 230 8.71 -21.69 -25.83
N SER A 231 8.34 -22.87 -26.34
CA SER A 231 7.73 -23.01 -27.67
C SER A 231 6.29 -22.51 -27.73
N ASN A 232 5.59 -22.48 -26.60
CA ASN A 232 4.18 -22.07 -26.48
C ASN A 232 3.95 -20.68 -25.90
N VAL A 233 4.99 -19.86 -25.72
CA VAL A 233 4.88 -18.53 -25.10
C VAL A 233 3.82 -17.63 -25.75
N PHE A 234 3.55 -17.79 -27.05
CA PHE A 234 2.54 -17.02 -27.79
C PHE A 234 1.26 -17.81 -28.13
N ASN A 235 1.04 -18.96 -27.50
CA ASN A 235 -0.09 -19.84 -27.80
C ASN A 235 -0.97 -20.01 -26.56
N GLU A 236 -2.29 -20.00 -26.75
CA GLU A 236 -3.22 -20.44 -25.71
C GLU A 236 -3.14 -21.97 -25.57
N GLY A 237 -3.16 -22.49 -24.36
CA GLY A 237 -3.18 -23.94 -24.15
C GLY A 237 -3.16 -24.38 -22.69
N GLY A 238 -3.09 -25.69 -22.49
CA GLY A 238 -2.92 -26.29 -21.15
C GLY A 238 -4.19 -26.56 -20.34
N GLY A 239 -5.38 -26.24 -20.87
CA GLY A 239 -6.63 -26.37 -20.12
C GLY A 239 -6.71 -25.40 -18.93
N SER A 240 -7.58 -25.68 -17.95
CA SER A 240 -7.78 -24.83 -16.76
C SER A 240 -6.90 -25.21 -15.56
N SER A 241 -6.27 -26.38 -15.59
CA SER A 241 -5.29 -26.78 -14.59
C SER A 241 -4.34 -27.86 -15.11
N VAL A 242 -3.16 -27.94 -14.51
CA VAL A 242 -2.18 -29.00 -14.73
C VAL A 242 -1.61 -29.44 -13.38
N SER A 243 -1.52 -30.75 -13.13
CA SER A 243 -1.17 -31.32 -11.82
C SER A 243 -0.25 -32.53 -11.98
N GLY A 244 0.58 -32.78 -10.97
CA GLY A 244 1.40 -34.00 -10.89
C GLY A 244 2.50 -34.09 -11.94
N ILE A 245 2.87 -32.96 -12.55
CA ILE A 245 4.00 -32.85 -13.49
C ILE A 245 4.86 -31.63 -13.13
N ASP A 246 6.12 -31.69 -13.56
CA ASP A 246 7.03 -30.56 -13.62
C ASP A 246 6.50 -29.54 -14.65
N SER A 247 6.11 -28.36 -14.15
CA SER A 247 5.17 -27.46 -14.81
C SER A 247 5.85 -26.25 -15.42
N GLY A 248 5.35 -25.81 -16.57
CA GLY A 248 5.71 -24.56 -17.21
C GLY A 248 4.50 -23.65 -17.33
N MET A 249 4.72 -22.35 -17.25
CA MET A 249 3.69 -21.34 -17.47
C MET A 249 4.16 -20.26 -18.44
N ALA A 250 3.23 -19.68 -19.20
CA ALA A 250 3.48 -18.50 -20.01
C ALA A 250 2.21 -17.64 -20.21
N TYR A 251 2.41 -16.34 -20.40
CA TYR A 251 1.37 -15.40 -20.82
C TYR A 251 1.91 -14.46 -21.90
N SER A 252 1.06 -13.99 -22.81
CA SER A 252 1.48 -13.07 -23.86
C SER A 252 0.39 -12.16 -24.41
N TRP A 253 0.83 -11.10 -25.08
CA TRP A 253 0.02 -10.16 -25.83
C TRP A 253 0.44 -10.11 -27.30
N GLU A 254 -0.54 -9.88 -28.17
CA GLU A 254 -0.37 -9.47 -29.56
C GLU A 254 -1.02 -8.08 -29.74
N PHE A 255 -0.28 -7.10 -30.25
CA PHE A 255 -0.82 -5.76 -30.47
C PHE A 255 -0.17 -5.07 -31.68
N GLN A 256 -0.85 -4.05 -32.20
CA GLN A 256 -0.28 -3.15 -33.20
C GLN A 256 0.50 -2.03 -32.51
N LEU A 257 1.74 -1.82 -32.93
CA LEU A 257 2.57 -0.70 -32.50
C LEU A 257 2.64 0.35 -33.63
N HIS A 258 2.07 1.52 -33.40
CA HIS A 258 2.02 2.62 -34.36
C HIS A 258 3.26 3.52 -34.27
N PRO A 259 3.50 4.40 -35.26
CA PRO A 259 4.63 5.32 -35.24
C PRO A 259 4.66 6.20 -33.99
N TYR A 260 5.80 6.21 -33.28
CA TYR A 260 6.03 6.99 -32.06
C TYR A 260 5.06 6.71 -30.91
N GLU A 261 4.40 5.55 -30.93
CA GLU A 261 3.51 5.11 -29.87
C GLU A 261 4.30 4.38 -28.77
N THR A 262 3.91 4.61 -27.52
CA THR A 262 4.29 3.75 -26.38
C THR A 262 3.11 2.88 -25.99
N VAL A 263 3.30 1.56 -26.07
CA VAL A 263 2.35 0.56 -25.55
C VAL A 263 2.83 0.07 -24.18
N HIS A 264 1.92 0.07 -23.21
CA HIS A 264 2.16 -0.41 -21.85
C HIS A 264 1.32 -1.65 -21.53
N ARG A 265 1.94 -2.64 -20.87
CA ARG A 265 1.29 -3.84 -20.33
C ARG A 265 1.75 -4.07 -18.90
N ARG A 266 0.87 -4.58 -18.05
CA ARG A 266 1.14 -4.84 -16.63
C ARG A 266 0.59 -6.19 -16.20
N VAL A 267 1.35 -6.89 -15.37
CA VAL A 267 0.89 -8.03 -14.56
C VAL A 267 1.29 -7.79 -13.10
N ALA A 268 0.62 -8.47 -12.18
CA ALA A 268 0.94 -8.42 -10.76
C ALA A 268 1.26 -9.82 -10.23
N PHE A 269 2.16 -9.90 -9.25
CA PHE A 269 2.51 -11.13 -8.56
C PHE A 269 2.28 -11.00 -7.06
N ALA A 270 1.79 -12.08 -6.45
CA ALA A 270 1.78 -12.26 -5.00
C ALA A 270 2.25 -13.67 -4.66
N ILE A 271 3.26 -13.77 -3.82
CA ILE A 271 3.80 -15.01 -3.30
C ILE A 271 3.66 -14.92 -1.80
N ARG A 272 2.85 -15.80 -1.21
CA ARG A 272 2.52 -15.75 0.21
C ARG A 272 3.03 -17.00 0.89
N ASP A 273 3.43 -16.83 2.15
CA ASP A 273 3.74 -17.95 3.04
C ASP A 273 2.45 -18.74 3.36
N THR A 274 2.50 -19.64 4.34
CA THR A 274 1.35 -20.46 4.75
C THR A 274 0.04 -19.68 4.78
N SER A 275 -0.86 -20.03 3.87
CA SER A 275 -2.15 -19.38 3.66
C SER A 275 -3.28 -20.33 4.03
N TYR A 276 -4.19 -19.87 4.89
CA TYR A 276 -5.35 -20.64 5.33
C TYR A 276 -6.65 -19.87 5.14
N TYR A 277 -7.72 -20.61 4.87
CA TYR A 277 -9.08 -20.08 4.75
C TYR A 277 -9.88 -20.43 5.99
N VAL A 278 -10.75 -19.52 6.43
CA VAL A 278 -11.68 -19.71 7.53
C VAL A 278 -13.12 -19.44 7.08
N SER A 279 -14.04 -20.30 7.51
CA SER A 279 -15.46 -20.22 7.20
C SER A 279 -16.27 -20.79 8.36
N ASP A 280 -17.28 -20.05 8.81
CA ASP A 280 -18.27 -20.60 9.74
C ASP A 280 -19.10 -21.68 9.03
N GLN A 281 -19.60 -21.38 7.84
CA GLN A 281 -20.53 -22.26 7.14
C GLN A 281 -19.90 -23.59 6.70
N TYR A 282 -18.67 -23.55 6.17
CA TYR A 282 -18.02 -24.71 5.54
C TYR A 282 -16.85 -25.28 6.34
N GLY A 283 -16.37 -24.55 7.36
CA GLY A 283 -15.11 -24.86 8.03
C GLY A 283 -15.19 -25.90 9.14
N GLN A 284 -14.05 -26.56 9.39
CA GLN A 284 -13.88 -27.52 10.49
C GLN A 284 -12.49 -27.40 11.13
N ASP A 285 -12.43 -27.27 12.46
CA ASP A 285 -11.17 -27.25 13.22
C ASP A 285 -10.71 -28.67 13.55
N SER A 286 -10.21 -29.37 12.54
CA SER A 286 -9.77 -30.76 12.69
C SER A 286 -8.50 -31.04 11.89
N SER A 287 -7.85 -32.18 12.17
CA SER A 287 -6.71 -32.64 11.38
C SER A 287 -7.06 -33.04 9.95
N ASN A 288 -8.35 -33.21 9.63
CA ASN A 288 -8.81 -33.60 8.30
C ASN A 288 -9.07 -32.38 7.40
N ALA A 289 -9.23 -31.18 7.99
CA ALA A 289 -9.33 -29.96 7.23
C ALA A 289 -7.93 -29.56 6.74
N GLU A 290 -7.82 -29.20 5.47
CA GLU A 290 -6.53 -28.82 4.87
C GLU A 290 -6.22 -27.33 5.04
N GLY A 291 -7.23 -26.54 5.40
CA GLY A 291 -7.16 -25.08 5.48
C GLY A 291 -7.15 -24.39 4.12
N THR A 292 -7.53 -25.09 3.04
CA THR A 292 -7.68 -24.52 1.68
C THR A 292 -9.07 -23.92 1.51
N TYR A 293 -9.34 -23.19 0.42
CA TYR A 293 -10.66 -22.60 0.17
C TYR A 293 -11.76 -23.68 0.09
N SER A 294 -11.46 -24.86 -0.45
CA SER A 294 -12.38 -26.00 -0.55
C SER A 294 -12.41 -26.89 0.70
N SER A 295 -11.54 -26.64 1.68
CA SER A 295 -11.50 -27.34 2.97
C SER A 295 -11.06 -26.38 4.09
N PRO A 296 -11.86 -25.33 4.37
CA PRO A 296 -11.44 -24.26 5.28
C PRO A 296 -11.45 -24.73 6.75
N PHE A 297 -10.72 -24.00 7.59
CA PHE A 297 -10.86 -24.10 9.04
C PHE A 297 -12.12 -23.38 9.52
N LYS A 298 -12.59 -23.69 10.73
CA LYS A 298 -13.78 -23.08 11.32
C LYS A 298 -13.44 -21.75 12.00
N THR A 299 -12.28 -21.66 12.67
CA THR A 299 -11.92 -20.48 13.47
C THR A 299 -10.58 -19.85 13.06
N ILE A 300 -10.46 -18.53 13.26
CA ILE A 300 -9.21 -17.78 13.11
C ILE A 300 -8.17 -18.29 14.11
N GLU A 301 -8.58 -18.62 15.33
CA GLU A 301 -7.74 -19.17 16.39
C GLU A 301 -7.08 -20.49 15.96
N TYR A 302 -7.82 -21.38 15.30
CA TYR A 302 -7.25 -22.61 14.78
C TYR A 302 -6.23 -22.35 13.67
N ALA A 303 -6.52 -21.43 12.75
CA ALA A 303 -5.58 -21.02 11.71
C ALA A 303 -4.29 -20.41 12.31
N LEU A 304 -4.42 -19.53 13.32
CA LEU A 304 -3.29 -18.95 14.06
C LEU A 304 -2.42 -20.03 14.72
N ASN A 305 -3.05 -21.05 15.29
CA ASN A 305 -2.34 -22.17 15.92
C ASN A 305 -1.59 -23.02 14.88
N LYS A 306 -2.16 -23.23 13.69
CA LYS A 306 -1.51 -23.95 12.59
C LYS A 306 -0.32 -23.19 12.01
N ILE A 307 -0.43 -21.87 11.89
CA ILE A 307 0.69 -21.01 11.44
C ILE A 307 1.82 -20.99 12.48
N GLY A 308 1.49 -20.99 13.77
CA GLY A 308 2.48 -20.95 14.85
C GLY A 308 3.17 -19.60 14.96
N ASN A 309 4.50 -19.58 15.04
CA ASN A 309 5.32 -18.35 15.14
C ASN A 309 5.88 -17.88 13.78
N ASN A 310 5.27 -18.31 12.67
CA ASN A 310 5.72 -17.99 11.33
C ASN A 310 4.97 -16.80 10.73
N LYS A 311 5.25 -16.49 9.46
CA LYS A 311 4.42 -15.61 8.65
C LYS A 311 3.25 -16.43 8.13
N GLY A 312 2.06 -15.87 8.11
CA GLY A 312 0.91 -16.53 7.49
C GLY A 312 -0.24 -15.60 7.16
N TYR A 313 -1.12 -16.09 6.30
CA TYR A 313 -2.28 -15.38 5.78
C TYR A 313 -3.54 -16.13 6.16
N ILE A 314 -4.54 -15.41 6.66
CA ILE A 314 -5.84 -15.94 7.03
C ILE A 314 -6.90 -15.22 6.21
N TYR A 315 -7.59 -15.99 5.36
CA TYR A 315 -8.61 -15.53 4.44
C TYR A 315 -10.00 -15.85 4.98
N VAL A 316 -10.78 -14.81 5.27
CA VAL A 316 -12.12 -14.93 5.85
C VAL A 316 -13.15 -15.03 4.74
N MET A 317 -13.82 -16.19 4.64
CA MET A 317 -14.93 -16.40 3.71
C MET A 317 -16.25 -15.87 4.29
N ASP A 318 -16.48 -16.22 5.55
CA ASP A 318 -17.59 -15.83 6.42
C ASP A 318 -17.17 -16.09 7.88
N TYR A 319 -17.76 -15.36 8.83
CA TYR A 319 -17.45 -15.52 10.26
C TYR A 319 -18.65 -15.14 11.12
N PRO A 320 -18.91 -15.82 12.25
CA PRO A 320 -19.98 -15.43 13.14
C PRO A 320 -19.63 -14.13 13.88
N GLU A 321 -20.62 -13.55 14.56
CA GLU A 321 -20.34 -12.50 15.53
C GLU A 321 -19.38 -13.00 16.63
N ILE A 322 -18.38 -12.19 16.95
CA ILE A 322 -17.29 -12.56 17.86
C ILE A 322 -17.66 -12.16 19.28
N SER A 323 -17.74 -13.15 20.17
CA SER A 323 -18.13 -12.98 21.57
C SER A 323 -16.98 -13.13 22.59
N SER A 324 -15.76 -13.34 22.10
CA SER A 324 -14.53 -13.37 22.89
C SER A 324 -13.35 -12.89 22.07
N ALA A 325 -12.34 -12.33 22.72
CA ALA A 325 -11.16 -11.80 22.06
C ALA A 325 -10.36 -12.92 21.38
N ILE A 326 -9.89 -12.64 20.17
CA ILE A 326 -8.93 -13.45 19.44
C ILE A 326 -7.53 -12.98 19.85
N ASP A 327 -6.85 -13.81 20.65
CA ASP A 327 -5.51 -13.50 21.16
C ASP A 327 -4.44 -13.85 20.10
N VAL A 328 -3.84 -12.80 19.51
CA VAL A 328 -2.72 -12.93 18.57
C VAL A 328 -1.41 -12.77 19.34
N THR A 329 -0.95 -13.91 19.87
CA THR A 329 0.27 -14.01 20.67
C THR A 329 1.37 -14.77 19.94
N GLY A 330 2.61 -14.52 20.33
CA GLY A 330 3.78 -15.18 19.76
C GLY A 330 5.05 -14.37 19.98
N ASN A 331 6.13 -14.78 19.31
CA ASN A 331 7.37 -14.01 19.28
C ASN A 331 7.27 -12.83 18.29
N SER A 332 8.30 -12.00 18.23
CA SER A 332 8.38 -10.86 17.33
C SER A 332 8.57 -11.21 15.85
N GLN A 333 8.81 -12.48 15.51
CA GLN A 333 8.95 -12.93 14.12
C GLN A 333 7.61 -13.33 13.50
N LYS A 334 6.64 -13.74 14.34
CA LYS A 334 5.29 -14.08 13.90
C LYS A 334 4.65 -12.86 13.24
N ASP A 335 4.15 -13.09 12.03
CA ASP A 335 3.65 -12.04 11.14
C ASP A 335 2.36 -12.51 10.45
N ILE A 336 1.23 -12.04 10.93
CA ILE A 336 -0.09 -12.52 10.50
C ILE A 336 -0.79 -11.44 9.70
N THR A 337 -1.28 -11.81 8.52
CA THR A 337 -2.21 -10.99 7.74
C THR A 337 -3.60 -11.63 7.75
N ILE A 338 -4.61 -10.86 8.13
CA ILE A 338 -6.02 -11.25 8.04
C ILE A 338 -6.66 -10.42 6.93
N ALA A 339 -7.32 -11.12 6.00
CA ALA A 339 -7.97 -10.53 4.84
C ALA A 339 -9.30 -11.22 4.53
N SER A 340 -10.15 -10.56 3.73
CA SER A 340 -11.27 -11.27 3.11
C SER A 340 -10.78 -12.26 2.07
N THR A 341 -11.59 -13.29 1.83
CA THR A 341 -11.25 -14.36 0.90
C THR A 341 -11.03 -13.84 -0.52
N ASP A 342 -9.98 -14.32 -1.17
CA ASP A 342 -9.69 -14.10 -2.58
C ASP A 342 -10.37 -15.14 -3.48
N TYR A 343 -10.81 -16.27 -2.93
CA TYR A 343 -11.57 -17.31 -3.61
C TYR A 343 -12.85 -17.71 -2.85
N ASP A 344 -13.92 -18.07 -3.54
CA ASP A 344 -15.05 -18.78 -2.93
C ASP A 344 -14.71 -20.25 -2.64
N HIS A 345 -15.67 -20.99 -2.08
CA HIS A 345 -15.47 -22.40 -1.72
C HIS A 345 -15.25 -23.30 -2.96
N GLU A 346 -15.77 -22.88 -4.12
CA GLU A 346 -15.64 -23.54 -5.41
C GLU A 346 -14.34 -23.18 -6.16
N GLY A 347 -13.60 -22.16 -5.71
CA GLY A 347 -12.34 -21.70 -6.30
C GLY A 347 -12.49 -20.62 -7.36
N HIS A 348 -13.63 -19.91 -7.40
CA HIS A 348 -13.80 -18.72 -8.23
C HIS A 348 -13.17 -17.50 -7.52
N PRO A 349 -12.39 -16.68 -8.25
CA PRO A 349 -11.84 -15.44 -7.68
C PRO A 349 -12.93 -14.44 -7.29
N MET A 350 -12.81 -13.82 -6.12
CA MET A 350 -13.85 -12.94 -5.55
C MET A 350 -13.56 -11.45 -5.73
N ASN A 351 -12.36 -11.06 -6.14
CA ASN A 351 -11.89 -9.68 -5.99
C ASN A 351 -12.62 -8.65 -6.89
N GLU A 352 -13.35 -9.12 -7.90
CA GLU A 352 -14.21 -8.27 -8.75
C GLU A 352 -15.65 -8.18 -8.22
N ASP A 353 -16.00 -8.96 -7.20
CA ASP A 353 -17.32 -8.94 -6.60
C ASP A 353 -17.45 -7.72 -5.67
N GLY A 354 -18.53 -6.95 -5.85
CA GLY A 354 -18.73 -5.71 -5.10
C GLY A 354 -18.87 -5.87 -3.58
N ASP A 355 -19.09 -7.10 -3.08
CA ASP A 355 -19.25 -7.44 -1.68
C ASP A 355 -18.14 -8.35 -1.13
N TYR A 356 -17.03 -8.56 -1.85
CA TYR A 356 -15.98 -9.51 -1.47
C TYR A 356 -15.37 -9.20 -0.10
N ILE A 357 -15.35 -7.91 0.29
CA ILE A 357 -14.87 -7.49 1.61
C ILE A 357 -15.86 -7.99 2.67
N ARG A 358 -15.40 -8.94 3.48
CA ARG A 358 -16.10 -9.50 4.63
C ARG A 358 -15.93 -8.63 5.87
N THR A 359 -16.82 -8.85 6.84
CA THR A 359 -16.87 -8.12 8.09
C THR A 359 -16.69 -9.06 9.26
N LEU A 360 -15.80 -8.71 10.19
CA LEU A 360 -15.74 -9.32 11.53
C LEU A 360 -16.44 -8.39 12.52
N THR A 361 -17.55 -8.86 13.09
CA THR A 361 -18.44 -8.04 13.92
C THR A 361 -18.37 -8.47 15.37
N ARG A 362 -18.30 -7.49 16.29
CA ARG A 362 -18.44 -7.72 17.73
C ARG A 362 -19.86 -8.17 18.08
N ALA A 363 -19.99 -9.25 18.83
CA ALA A 363 -21.28 -9.78 19.24
C ALA A 363 -22.05 -8.82 20.15
N SER A 364 -23.38 -8.84 20.03
CA SER A 364 -24.24 -8.08 20.93
C SER A 364 -24.01 -8.49 22.40
N GLY A 365 -23.86 -7.50 23.28
CA GLY A 365 -23.59 -7.70 24.71
C GLY A 365 -22.13 -8.05 25.05
N TYR A 366 -21.28 -8.35 24.06
CA TYR A 366 -19.84 -8.45 24.26
C TYR A 366 -19.21 -7.06 24.20
N THR A 367 -18.43 -6.70 25.21
CA THR A 367 -17.78 -5.38 25.30
C THR A 367 -16.26 -5.46 25.20
N GLY A 368 -15.65 -6.64 25.12
CA GLY A 368 -14.20 -6.76 25.00
C GLY A 368 -13.67 -6.52 23.57
N PRO A 369 -12.33 -6.57 23.38
CA PRO A 369 -11.71 -6.47 22.06
C PRO A 369 -12.06 -7.64 21.14
N LEU A 370 -12.09 -7.39 19.83
CA LEU A 370 -12.04 -8.48 18.84
C LEU A 370 -10.65 -9.11 18.79
N PHE A 371 -9.61 -8.28 18.90
CA PHE A 371 -8.22 -8.73 18.82
C PHE A 371 -7.38 -8.16 19.95
N ASN A 372 -6.63 -9.05 20.61
CA ASN A 372 -5.53 -8.67 21.50
C ASN A 372 -4.21 -9.04 20.84
N VAL A 373 -3.32 -8.06 20.70
CA VAL A 373 -2.00 -8.23 20.09
C VAL A 373 -0.91 -8.08 21.14
N SER A 374 -0.12 -9.14 21.30
CA SER A 374 1.02 -9.15 22.22
C SER A 374 2.17 -9.99 21.66
N GLY A 375 3.15 -9.30 21.07
CA GLY A 375 4.38 -9.88 20.52
C GLY A 375 4.50 -9.77 19.00
N PRO A 376 3.54 -10.27 18.21
CA PRO A 376 3.67 -10.40 16.76
C PRO A 376 3.35 -9.12 15.98
N THR A 377 3.56 -9.18 14.67
CA THR A 377 2.91 -8.24 13.74
C THR A 377 1.55 -8.80 13.34
N LEU A 378 0.49 -7.99 13.46
CA LEU A 378 -0.85 -8.29 12.97
C LEU A 378 -1.25 -7.24 11.92
N LYS A 379 -1.62 -7.68 10.73
CA LYS A 379 -2.03 -6.84 9.61
C LYS A 379 -3.47 -7.13 9.23
N PHE A 380 -4.22 -6.07 8.96
CA PHE A 380 -5.54 -6.15 8.33
C PHE A 380 -5.47 -5.53 6.95
N THR A 381 -6.05 -6.22 5.96
CA THR A 381 -6.17 -5.76 4.58
C THR A 381 -7.49 -6.25 4.00
N ASP A 382 -8.16 -5.44 3.19
CA ASP A 382 -9.42 -5.83 2.53
C ASP A 382 -10.42 -6.50 3.47
N ILE A 383 -10.66 -5.92 4.65
CA ILE A 383 -11.56 -6.48 5.67
C ILE A 383 -12.15 -5.36 6.54
N VAL A 384 -13.43 -5.50 6.89
CA VAL A 384 -14.10 -4.59 7.83
C VAL A 384 -14.08 -5.18 9.23
N LEU A 385 -13.71 -4.36 10.22
CA LEU A 385 -13.86 -4.66 11.63
C LEU A 385 -14.96 -3.75 12.19
N ASP A 386 -16.06 -4.35 12.66
CA ASP A 386 -17.26 -3.65 13.08
C ASP A 386 -17.48 -3.82 14.59
N GLY A 387 -17.53 -2.69 15.32
CA GLY A 387 -17.78 -2.66 16.75
C GLY A 387 -19.25 -2.84 17.17
N ASN A 388 -20.16 -3.04 16.22
CA ASN A 388 -21.60 -3.24 16.37
C ASN A 388 -22.32 -2.08 17.08
N HIS A 389 -21.69 -0.91 17.12
CA HIS A 389 -22.15 0.33 17.76
C HIS A 389 -22.52 0.20 19.26
N ALA A 390 -22.21 -0.94 19.88
CA ALA A 390 -22.45 -1.17 21.29
C ALA A 390 -21.40 -0.41 22.12
N GLU A 391 -21.86 0.32 23.14
CA GLU A 391 -20.97 1.03 24.05
C GLU A 391 -20.04 0.03 24.77
N SER A 392 -18.75 0.35 24.78
CA SER A 392 -17.71 -0.49 25.37
C SER A 392 -16.64 0.36 26.08
N GLN A 393 -16.04 -0.25 27.10
CA GLN A 393 -14.85 0.24 27.79
C GLN A 393 -13.56 -0.12 27.05
N ASP A 394 -13.57 -1.24 26.32
CA ASP A 394 -12.41 -1.79 25.63
C ASP A 394 -12.42 -1.41 24.14
N PRO A 395 -11.24 -1.19 23.55
CA PRO A 395 -11.11 -0.92 22.13
C PRO A 395 -11.58 -2.13 21.31
N LEU A 396 -11.88 -1.94 20.03
CA LEU A 396 -12.05 -3.07 19.11
C LEU A 396 -10.75 -3.87 18.93
N ILE A 397 -9.60 -3.20 18.93
CA ILE A 397 -8.28 -3.81 18.88
C ILE A 397 -7.40 -3.25 20.00
N SER A 398 -6.83 -4.15 20.80
CA SER A 398 -5.87 -3.81 21.86
C SER A 398 -4.48 -4.33 21.51
N ALA A 399 -3.48 -3.46 21.36
CA ALA A 399 -2.10 -3.83 21.09
C ALA A 399 -1.18 -3.32 22.21
N SER A 400 -0.45 -4.25 22.84
CA SER A 400 0.44 -3.95 23.99
C SER A 400 1.92 -4.18 23.70
N SER A 401 2.24 -5.05 22.75
CA SER A 401 3.56 -5.26 22.18
C SER A 401 3.44 -5.80 20.75
N GLY A 402 4.53 -5.72 19.96
CA GLY A 402 4.51 -6.08 18.54
C GLY A 402 4.12 -4.91 17.63
N LYS A 403 3.42 -5.17 16.53
CA LYS A 403 3.00 -4.13 15.58
C LYS A 403 1.60 -4.41 15.04
N LEU A 404 0.75 -3.39 15.03
CA LEU A 404 -0.54 -3.43 14.33
C LEU A 404 -0.43 -2.69 13.00
N GLU A 405 -0.94 -3.27 11.92
CA GLU A 405 -1.01 -2.61 10.61
C GLU A 405 -2.44 -2.58 10.07
N ILE A 406 -2.90 -1.39 9.67
CA ILE A 406 -4.21 -1.16 9.05
C ILE A 406 -3.94 -0.71 7.61
N ASN A 407 -4.09 -1.64 6.67
CA ASN A 407 -3.66 -1.46 5.28
C ASN A 407 -4.84 -1.26 4.32
N SER A 408 -4.53 -1.14 3.02
CA SER A 408 -5.51 -0.90 1.96
C SER A 408 -6.71 -1.86 2.05
N GLY A 409 -7.91 -1.30 1.97
CA GLY A 409 -9.17 -2.03 2.08
C GLY A 409 -9.58 -2.40 3.52
N ALA A 410 -8.72 -2.17 4.52
CA ALA A 410 -9.09 -2.37 5.91
C ALA A 410 -9.86 -1.15 6.46
N VAL A 411 -11.01 -1.42 7.08
CA VAL A 411 -11.90 -0.41 7.68
C VAL A 411 -12.22 -0.80 9.11
N ILE A 412 -12.02 0.13 10.05
CA ILE A 412 -12.48 -0.02 11.43
C ILE A 412 -13.60 0.99 11.70
N THR A 413 -14.79 0.48 12.00
CA THR A 413 -16.01 1.29 12.06
C THR A 413 -16.94 0.86 13.19
N ASN A 414 -17.97 1.68 13.43
CA ASN A 414 -19.07 1.40 14.34
C ASN A 414 -18.62 1.02 15.76
N CYS A 415 -17.46 1.50 16.21
CA CYS A 415 -17.06 1.36 17.60
C CYS A 415 -17.75 2.45 18.43
N SER A 416 -18.17 2.13 19.65
CA SER A 416 -18.71 3.11 20.60
C SER A 416 -17.95 2.99 21.92
N GLY A 417 -17.03 3.93 22.16
CA GLY A 417 -16.20 3.97 23.35
C GLY A 417 -16.81 4.86 24.42
N SER A 418 -16.84 4.36 25.64
CA SER A 418 -17.28 5.07 26.86
C SER A 418 -16.25 6.07 27.39
N GLU A 419 -16.63 6.88 28.38
CA GLU A 419 -15.78 7.95 28.96
C GLU A 419 -14.54 7.42 29.69
N SER A 420 -14.64 6.25 30.33
CA SER A 420 -13.51 5.58 30.99
C SER A 420 -12.62 4.79 30.02
N GLY A 421 -13.05 4.62 28.77
CA GLY A 421 -12.27 4.01 27.71
C GLY A 421 -11.12 4.90 27.22
N GLN A 422 -10.07 4.26 26.69
CA GLN A 422 -8.99 4.96 25.99
C GLN A 422 -9.39 5.19 24.53
N GLY A 423 -8.93 4.32 23.61
CA GLY A 423 -9.37 4.33 22.22
C GLY A 423 -10.65 3.51 22.06
N SER A 424 -11.64 4.01 21.30
CA SER A 424 -12.85 3.22 21.02
C SER A 424 -12.62 2.13 19.96
N ALA A 425 -11.83 2.43 18.94
CA ALA A 425 -11.50 1.51 17.86
C ALA A 425 -10.16 0.81 18.13
N VAL A 426 -9.10 1.58 18.37
CA VAL A 426 -7.74 1.07 18.46
C VAL A 426 -7.04 1.63 19.68
N ASN A 427 -6.42 0.75 20.47
CA ASN A 427 -5.57 1.11 21.60
C ASN A 427 -4.18 0.53 21.42
N VAL A 428 -3.16 1.39 21.39
CA VAL A 428 -1.75 0.99 21.22
C VAL A 428 -0.95 1.50 22.41
N THR A 429 -0.45 0.57 23.23
CA THR A 429 0.27 0.85 24.48
C THR A 429 1.53 0.00 24.59
N GLY A 430 2.25 0.12 25.71
CA GLY A 430 3.43 -0.69 25.98
C GLY A 430 4.50 -0.50 24.90
N SER A 431 5.01 -1.59 24.35
CA SER A 431 6.01 -1.58 23.28
C SER A 431 5.43 -1.73 21.88
N ALA A 432 4.10 -1.68 21.72
CA ALA A 432 3.47 -1.83 20.42
C ALA A 432 3.73 -0.62 19.51
N GLY A 433 3.84 -0.87 18.21
CA GLY A 433 3.74 0.13 17.15
C GLY A 433 2.45 0.04 16.36
N LEU A 434 2.14 1.08 15.60
CA LEU A 434 1.02 1.17 14.67
C LEU A 434 1.53 1.59 13.30
N SER A 435 1.06 0.97 12.22
CA SER A 435 1.32 1.43 10.86
C SER A 435 0.02 1.51 10.08
N MET A 436 -0.11 2.52 9.24
CA MET A 436 -1.23 2.61 8.29
C MET A 436 -0.72 2.89 6.87
N ASN A 437 -1.31 2.20 5.90
CA ASN A 437 -1.05 2.38 4.48
C ASN A 437 -2.34 2.15 3.69
N PHE A 438 -3.05 3.21 3.28
CA PHE A 438 -4.40 3.12 2.70
C PHE A 438 -5.47 2.59 3.67
N GLY A 439 -5.21 2.65 4.98
CA GLY A 439 -6.14 2.21 6.01
C GLY A 439 -7.19 3.26 6.39
N THR A 440 -8.35 2.80 6.88
CA THR A 440 -9.46 3.67 7.32
C THR A 440 -9.92 3.35 8.74
N VAL A 441 -10.03 4.38 9.58
CA VAL A 441 -10.68 4.35 10.89
C VAL A 441 -11.69 5.51 10.94
N SER A 442 -12.97 5.20 10.78
CA SER A 442 -14.02 6.21 10.59
C SER A 442 -15.38 5.72 11.10
N GLY A 443 -16.32 6.64 11.35
CA GLY A 443 -17.67 6.30 11.80
C GLY A 443 -17.75 5.81 13.26
N ASN A 444 -16.71 6.04 14.05
CA ASN A 444 -16.68 5.62 15.46
C ASN A 444 -17.13 6.72 16.40
N VAL A 445 -17.76 6.33 17.52
CA VAL A 445 -18.05 7.19 18.66
C VAL A 445 -17.01 6.93 19.75
N SER A 446 -16.40 7.97 20.31
CA SER A 446 -15.45 7.87 21.42
C SER A 446 -15.70 8.99 22.43
N ALA A 447 -16.29 8.65 23.57
CA ALA A 447 -16.43 9.56 24.71
C ALA A 447 -15.10 9.70 25.49
N GLY A 448 -14.19 8.74 25.35
CA GLY A 448 -12.87 8.72 25.96
C GLY A 448 -11.80 9.46 25.14
N LYS A 449 -10.65 8.82 24.93
CA LYS A 449 -9.46 9.39 24.28
C LYS A 449 -9.40 9.08 22.79
N GLY A 450 -10.42 9.49 22.03
CA GLY A 450 -10.46 9.37 20.56
C GLY A 450 -10.75 7.95 20.06
N ALA A 451 -10.95 7.80 18.74
CA ALA A 451 -11.10 6.48 18.13
C ALA A 451 -9.79 5.68 18.16
N VAL A 452 -8.65 6.36 17.94
CA VAL A 452 -7.31 5.78 18.02
C VAL A 452 -6.57 6.41 19.19
N TYR A 453 -6.27 5.64 20.23
CA TYR A 453 -5.41 6.06 21.32
C TYR A 453 -4.01 5.47 21.16
N TYR A 454 -2.99 6.32 21.17
CA TYR A 454 -1.61 5.91 20.97
C TYR A 454 -0.70 6.39 22.11
N ASN A 455 -0.17 5.42 22.86
CA ASN A 455 0.82 5.57 23.92
C ASN A 455 1.89 4.44 23.87
N GLY A 456 2.15 3.89 22.68
CA GLY A 456 3.18 2.88 22.47
C GLY A 456 4.59 3.47 22.41
N SER A 457 5.62 2.68 22.72
CA SER A 457 7.02 3.05 22.46
C SER A 457 7.51 2.66 21.06
N GLY A 458 6.86 1.69 20.40
CA GLY A 458 7.07 1.42 18.97
C GLY A 458 6.38 2.47 18.11
N ALA A 459 6.93 2.83 16.94
CA ALA A 459 6.48 3.98 16.16
C ALA A 459 5.01 3.88 15.68
N PHE A 460 4.35 5.04 15.55
CA PHE A 460 3.13 5.20 14.76
C PHE A 460 3.50 5.71 13.38
N GLU A 461 3.51 4.86 12.37
CA GLU A 461 3.89 5.17 11.00
C GLU A 461 2.68 5.33 10.08
N ILE A 462 2.75 6.28 9.15
CA ILE A 462 1.77 6.39 8.06
C ILE A 462 2.46 6.51 6.71
N ARG A 463 1.88 5.88 5.70
CA ARG A 463 2.32 5.90 4.30
C ARG A 463 1.11 6.14 3.39
N ASN A 464 1.29 6.87 2.31
CA ASN A 464 0.26 7.09 1.30
C ASN A 464 -1.04 7.67 1.90
N ARG A 465 -2.15 7.56 1.17
CA ARG A 465 -3.44 8.05 1.64
C ARG A 465 -3.90 7.26 2.87
N ASN A 466 -4.40 7.92 3.91
CA ASN A 466 -5.02 7.30 5.08
C ASN A 466 -6.21 8.15 5.56
N GLN A 467 -7.17 7.52 6.20
CA GLN A 467 -8.34 8.20 6.76
C GLN A 467 -8.51 7.86 8.24
N ILE A 468 -8.31 8.86 9.10
CA ILE A 468 -8.70 8.82 10.51
C ILE A 468 -9.54 10.08 10.76
N SER A 469 -10.75 10.05 10.23
CA SER A 469 -11.69 11.17 10.21
C SER A 469 -13.08 10.69 10.58
N ASP A 470 -13.98 11.65 10.81
CA ASP A 470 -15.41 11.40 11.05
C ASP A 470 -15.74 10.50 12.24
N ASN A 471 -14.75 10.33 13.12
CA ASN A 471 -14.96 9.83 14.46
C ASN A 471 -15.40 10.99 15.36
N THR A 472 -16.35 10.74 16.24
CA THR A 472 -16.95 11.79 17.07
C THR A 472 -17.06 11.38 18.54
N THR A 473 -17.16 12.36 19.43
CA THR A 473 -17.69 12.14 20.79
C THR A 473 -19.21 11.96 20.71
N PRO A 474 -19.88 11.46 21.77
CA PRO A 474 -21.35 11.43 21.81
C PRO A 474 -22.02 12.80 21.57
N SER A 475 -21.29 13.90 21.83
CA SER A 475 -21.74 15.27 21.57
C SER A 475 -21.52 15.77 20.13
N GLY A 476 -21.01 14.91 19.24
CA GLY A 476 -20.74 15.25 17.82
C GLY A 476 -19.42 15.99 17.56
N LYS A 477 -18.63 16.33 18.59
CA LYS A 477 -17.27 16.87 18.42
C LYS A 477 -16.33 15.84 17.82
N LYS A 478 -15.33 16.24 17.04
CA LYS A 478 -14.35 15.31 16.45
C LYS A 478 -13.52 14.61 17.54
N ALA A 479 -13.25 13.32 17.36
CA ALA A 479 -12.53 12.46 18.30
C ALA A 479 -11.74 11.36 17.56
N ASN A 480 -10.70 11.76 16.84
CA ASN A 480 -9.96 10.90 15.91
C ASN A 480 -8.75 10.27 16.62
N VAL A 481 -7.53 10.78 16.39
CA VAL A 481 -6.32 10.30 17.06
C VAL A 481 -6.09 11.05 18.36
N TYR A 482 -5.84 10.34 19.46
CA TYR A 482 -5.28 10.90 20.68
C TYR A 482 -3.83 10.44 20.84
N LEU A 483 -2.91 11.39 20.83
CA LEU A 483 -1.49 11.18 21.09
C LEU A 483 -1.21 11.46 22.57
N ALA A 484 -0.71 10.46 23.30
CA ALA A 484 -0.22 10.67 24.67
C ALA A 484 1.00 11.61 24.70
N GLN A 485 1.40 12.01 25.91
CA GLN A 485 2.55 12.89 26.13
C GLN A 485 3.78 12.47 25.31
N ASP A 486 4.36 13.44 24.60
CA ASP A 486 5.55 13.30 23.74
C ASP A 486 5.43 12.31 22.56
N LYS A 487 4.22 11.86 22.23
CA LYS A 487 3.96 10.99 21.06
C LYS A 487 3.67 11.80 19.80
N TYR A 488 4.03 11.22 18.66
CA TYR A 488 3.81 11.80 17.33
C TYR A 488 3.72 10.69 16.28
N ILE A 489 3.19 11.05 15.11
CA ILE A 489 3.08 10.20 13.94
C ILE A 489 4.33 10.38 13.06
N THR A 490 4.89 9.28 12.56
CA THR A 490 6.02 9.28 11.62
C THR A 490 5.49 9.17 10.19
N VAL A 491 5.80 10.16 9.34
CA VAL A 491 5.36 10.21 7.95
C VAL A 491 6.44 9.61 7.06
N MET A 492 6.12 8.52 6.35
CA MET A 492 7.11 7.73 5.60
C MET A 492 7.13 8.03 4.10
N SER A 493 6.00 8.47 3.55
CA SER A 493 5.83 8.80 2.13
C SER A 493 4.77 9.90 1.98
N ASP A 494 4.64 10.44 0.76
CA ASP A 494 3.58 11.39 0.42
C ASP A 494 2.23 10.84 0.88
N LEU A 495 1.44 11.68 1.54
CA LEU A 495 0.16 11.31 2.14
C LEU A 495 -1.02 11.57 1.21
N ASP A 496 -0.78 12.10 0.00
CA ASP A 496 -1.82 12.42 -0.99
C ASP A 496 -2.97 13.20 -0.33
N THR A 497 -4.20 12.69 -0.38
CA THR A 497 -5.41 13.34 0.11
C THR A 497 -5.82 12.89 1.51
N SER A 498 -4.87 12.38 2.30
CA SER A 498 -5.11 11.90 3.67
C SER A 498 -5.87 12.92 4.53
N GLN A 499 -6.73 12.40 5.41
CA GLN A 499 -7.47 13.19 6.38
C GLN A 499 -7.32 12.58 7.77
N ILE A 500 -6.54 13.24 8.63
CA ILE A 500 -6.22 12.74 9.96
C ILE A 500 -6.53 13.83 11.00
N GLY A 501 -7.54 13.59 11.82
CA GLY A 501 -7.82 14.42 12.99
C GLY A 501 -6.94 14.03 14.17
N VAL A 502 -6.41 15.02 14.90
CA VAL A 502 -5.49 14.79 16.02
C VAL A 502 -5.84 15.64 17.23
N THR A 503 -5.73 15.01 18.40
CA THR A 503 -5.64 15.61 19.72
C THR A 503 -4.31 15.16 20.34
N ALA A 504 -3.59 16.08 20.99
CA ALA A 504 -2.44 15.74 21.83
C ALA A 504 -2.81 15.93 23.30
N GLU A 505 -2.27 15.08 24.17
CA GLU A 505 -2.43 15.18 25.63
C GLU A 505 -1.92 16.53 26.16
N GLN A 506 -0.74 16.95 25.70
CA GLN A 506 -0.24 18.30 25.94
C GLN A 506 -0.81 19.27 24.91
N LEU A 507 -1.53 20.28 25.38
CA LEU A 507 -1.92 21.40 24.55
C LEU A 507 -0.77 22.42 24.42
N PRO A 508 -0.54 22.99 23.22
CA PRO A 508 0.43 24.08 23.06
C PRO A 508 0.00 25.31 23.87
N LEU A 509 0.98 26.01 24.45
CA LEU A 509 0.75 27.33 25.02
C LEU A 509 0.30 28.30 23.93
N ALA A 510 -0.48 29.30 24.33
CA ALA A 510 -0.98 30.30 23.41
C ALA A 510 0.18 31.16 22.86
N SER A 511 0.08 31.53 21.59
CA SER A 511 1.03 32.44 20.94
C SER A 511 0.29 33.66 20.38
N PRO A 512 0.63 34.89 20.82
CA PRO A 512 0.05 36.10 20.25
C PRO A 512 0.22 36.17 18.74
N GLY A 513 -0.88 36.36 18.01
CA GLY A 513 -0.86 36.45 16.55
C GLY A 513 -0.54 35.14 15.82
N GLY A 514 -0.52 33.99 16.51
CA GLY A 514 -0.30 32.67 15.93
C GLY A 514 1.15 32.38 15.51
N ILE A 515 2.10 33.23 15.93
CA ILE A 515 3.53 33.08 15.65
C ILE A 515 4.23 32.50 16.88
N SER A 516 4.65 31.24 16.79
CA SER A 516 5.40 30.57 17.86
C SER A 516 6.81 31.15 17.97
N SER A 517 7.20 31.50 19.19
CA SER A 517 8.54 32.01 19.54
C SER A 517 9.21 31.18 20.64
N GLN A 518 8.46 30.30 21.31
CA GLN A 518 8.94 29.42 22.36
C GLN A 518 8.58 27.96 22.05
N PRO A 519 9.44 26.98 22.41
CA PRO A 519 9.17 25.57 22.15
C PRO A 519 7.82 25.08 22.70
N SER A 520 7.39 25.58 23.86
CA SER A 520 6.12 25.21 24.50
C SER A 520 4.86 25.70 23.76
N GLN A 521 5.01 26.53 22.72
CA GLN A 521 3.91 27.01 21.87
C GLN A 521 3.67 26.11 20.64
N GLU A 522 4.46 25.05 20.48
CA GLU A 522 4.27 24.03 19.44
C GLU A 522 4.30 22.64 20.05
N VAL A 523 3.36 21.80 19.67
CA VAL A 523 3.37 20.36 20.01
C VAL A 523 3.48 19.58 18.70
N LYS A 524 4.54 18.78 18.57
CA LYS A 524 4.75 17.94 17.39
C LYS A 524 3.66 16.88 17.33
N ILE A 525 3.00 16.76 16.18
CA ILE A 525 2.01 15.71 15.93
C ILE A 525 2.41 14.81 14.78
N ALA A 526 3.18 15.30 13.81
CA ALA A 526 3.74 14.48 12.76
C ALA A 526 5.16 14.92 12.36
N VAL A 527 6.03 13.95 12.16
CA VAL A 527 7.46 14.13 11.87
C VAL A 527 7.82 13.28 10.65
N PRO A 528 8.52 13.80 9.64
CA PRO A 528 8.94 12.99 8.50
C PRO A 528 10.00 11.98 8.94
N SER A 529 9.98 10.80 8.33
CA SER A 529 11.06 9.83 8.47
C SER A 529 12.37 10.40 7.91
N SER A 530 13.50 9.80 8.29
CA SER A 530 14.81 10.17 7.75
C SER A 530 14.92 9.94 6.24
N SER A 531 14.12 9.02 5.69
CA SER A 531 14.06 8.68 4.26
C SER A 531 13.00 9.47 3.50
N TYR A 532 12.22 10.34 4.15
CA TYR A 532 11.15 11.09 3.48
C TYR A 532 11.73 12.07 2.45
N PRO A 533 11.27 12.04 1.19
CA PRO A 533 11.76 12.92 0.13
C PRO A 533 11.30 14.36 0.33
N GLY A 534 12.22 15.34 0.42
CA GLY A 534 11.82 16.76 0.51
C GLY A 534 12.94 17.73 0.88
N ALA A 535 12.75 19.01 0.56
CA ALA A 535 13.68 20.09 0.88
C ALA A 535 13.76 20.34 2.41
N ALA A 536 14.95 20.75 2.87
CA ALA A 536 15.14 21.19 4.25
C ALA A 536 14.23 22.40 4.57
N GLY A 537 13.63 22.41 5.76
CA GLY A 537 12.92 23.59 6.30
C GLY A 537 11.42 23.73 5.95
N SER A 538 10.83 22.87 5.13
CA SER A 538 9.38 22.89 4.84
C SER A 538 8.69 21.56 5.14
N CYS A 539 7.50 21.62 5.74
CA CYS A 539 6.62 20.48 5.99
C CYS A 539 5.59 20.33 4.84
N PRO A 540 5.68 19.29 3.98
CA PRO A 540 4.81 19.15 2.81
C PRO A 540 3.45 18.47 3.10
N PHE A 541 3.21 18.03 4.33
CA PHE A 541 2.05 17.21 4.69
C PHE A 541 1.21 17.79 5.85
N ALA A 542 1.48 19.03 6.27
CA ALA A 542 0.77 19.63 7.41
C ALA A 542 -0.75 19.75 7.16
N ASP A 543 -1.15 19.91 5.91
CA ASP A 543 -2.53 19.99 5.42
C ASP A 543 -3.28 18.65 5.41
N ASN A 544 -2.58 17.52 5.57
CA ASN A 544 -3.21 16.22 5.79
C ASN A 544 -3.75 16.04 7.23
N PHE A 545 -3.36 16.92 8.14
CA PHE A 545 -3.70 16.87 9.56
C PHE A 545 -4.62 18.03 9.97
N LYS A 546 -5.54 17.76 10.90
CA LYS A 546 -6.43 18.77 11.49
C LYS A 546 -6.49 18.59 13.00
N ALA A 547 -6.67 19.68 13.75
CA ALA A 547 -6.86 19.57 15.18
C ALA A 547 -8.34 19.25 15.47
N ASP A 548 -8.60 18.18 16.22
CA ASP A 548 -9.98 17.78 16.56
C ASP A 548 -10.70 18.88 17.38
N GLN A 549 -9.92 19.64 18.16
CA GLN A 549 -10.41 20.70 19.03
C GLN A 549 -10.67 22.04 18.31
N GLU A 550 -10.46 22.14 17.00
CA GLU A 550 -10.75 23.36 16.21
C GLU A 550 -12.20 23.83 16.36
N ALA A 551 -13.14 22.89 16.44
CA ALA A 551 -14.58 23.17 16.46
C ALA A 551 -15.10 23.77 17.80
N GLY A 552 -14.23 23.99 18.80
CA GLY A 552 -14.63 24.25 20.19
C GLY A 552 -14.19 25.59 20.81
N ASN A 553 -13.81 26.60 20.02
CA ASN A 553 -13.24 27.88 20.53
C ASN A 553 -11.91 27.73 21.31
N SER A 554 -11.22 26.58 21.21
CA SER A 554 -9.92 26.35 21.86
C SER A 554 -8.80 27.21 21.24
N GLY A 555 -9.01 27.70 20.02
CA GLY A 555 -7.99 28.38 19.22
C GLY A 555 -6.85 27.46 18.79
N VAL A 556 -6.99 26.13 18.96
CA VAL A 556 -6.00 25.13 18.57
C VAL A 556 -6.17 24.80 17.09
N TYR A 557 -5.07 24.71 16.34
CA TYR A 557 -5.06 24.37 14.91
C TYR A 557 -3.75 23.69 14.52
N VAL A 558 -3.74 23.03 13.35
CA VAL A 558 -2.53 22.42 12.78
C VAL A 558 -1.85 23.38 11.80
N SER A 559 -0.51 23.38 11.80
CA SER A 559 0.30 24.08 10.80
C SER A 559 1.67 23.43 10.60
N ALA A 560 2.40 23.86 9.58
CA ALA A 560 3.83 23.63 9.51
C ALA A 560 4.53 24.27 10.72
N GLY A 561 5.48 23.54 11.31
CA GLY A 561 6.22 24.00 12.47
C GLY A 561 7.19 25.13 12.16
N THR A 562 7.64 25.81 13.21
CA THR A 562 8.50 26.98 13.09
C THR A 562 9.97 26.54 12.97
N GLU A 563 10.65 26.99 11.91
CA GLU A 563 12.02 26.57 11.59
C GLU A 563 13.04 26.94 12.68
N ILE A 564 12.97 28.16 13.24
CA ILE A 564 13.88 28.60 14.32
C ILE A 564 13.71 27.78 15.61
N LEU A 565 12.58 27.08 15.77
CA LEU A 565 12.32 26.16 16.87
C LEU A 565 12.71 24.71 16.55
N GLY A 566 13.32 24.47 15.38
CA GLY A 566 13.70 23.13 14.91
C GLY A 566 12.55 22.30 14.36
N ASN A 567 11.37 22.91 14.13
CA ASN A 567 10.15 22.21 13.72
C ASN A 567 9.75 22.47 12.26
N GLY A 568 10.57 23.12 11.45
CA GLY A 568 10.23 23.52 10.06
C GLY A 568 9.77 22.38 9.15
N ARG A 569 10.21 21.14 9.43
CA ARG A 569 9.81 19.93 8.68
C ARG A 569 8.63 19.17 9.28
N ASN A 570 8.13 19.59 10.45
CA ASN A 570 7.13 18.86 11.22
C ASN A 570 5.75 19.49 11.02
N ALA A 571 4.70 18.69 11.17
CA ALA A 571 3.36 19.21 11.44
C ALA A 571 3.20 19.36 12.96
N VAL A 572 2.70 20.52 13.40
CA VAL A 572 2.56 20.86 14.81
C VAL A 572 1.16 21.39 15.12
N LEU A 573 0.71 21.15 16.34
CA LEU A 573 -0.40 21.88 16.95
C LEU A 573 0.09 23.23 17.47
N LYS A 574 -0.69 24.29 17.22
CA LYS A 574 -0.52 25.63 17.78
C LYS A 574 -1.82 26.09 18.43
N ARG A 575 -1.73 27.04 19.35
CA ARG A 575 -2.90 27.71 19.94
C ARG A 575 -2.79 29.22 19.77
N ASN A 576 -3.84 29.83 19.24
CA ASN A 576 -3.94 31.28 19.13
C ASN A 576 -3.97 31.92 20.53
N GLY A 577 -3.10 32.92 20.73
CA GLY A 577 -3.15 33.83 21.87
C GLY A 577 -3.59 35.22 21.44
N TYR A 578 -4.16 35.97 22.38
CA TYR A 578 -4.58 37.35 22.18
C TYR A 578 -3.70 38.28 23.01
N THR A 579 -3.29 39.41 22.43
CA THR A 579 -2.75 40.51 23.20
C THR A 579 -3.87 41.51 23.45
N VAL A 580 -4.22 41.73 24.71
CA VAL A 580 -5.15 42.79 25.10
C VAL A 580 -4.32 44.00 25.55
N SER A 581 -4.52 45.16 24.93
CA SER A 581 -3.86 46.40 25.30
C SER A 581 -4.90 47.42 25.76
N PHE A 582 -4.70 47.99 26.95
CA PHE A 582 -5.55 49.05 27.48
C PHE A 582 -4.90 50.41 27.20
N ILE A 583 -5.64 51.32 26.58
CA ILE A 583 -5.21 52.70 26.39
C ILE A 583 -6.14 53.60 27.21
N TYR A 584 -5.59 54.23 28.24
CA TYR A 584 -6.30 55.22 29.05
C TYR A 584 -6.16 56.59 28.39
N ARG A 585 -7.28 57.20 27.98
CA ARG A 585 -7.35 58.56 27.45
C ARG A 585 -8.31 59.40 28.27
N ASP A 586 -7.98 60.67 28.43
CA ASP A 586 -8.86 61.66 29.01
C ASP A 586 -10.09 61.86 28.12
N SER A 587 -11.29 61.74 28.69
CA SER A 587 -12.55 61.76 27.93
C SER A 587 -12.91 63.14 27.36
N ALA A 588 -12.36 64.22 27.92
CA ALA A 588 -12.67 65.58 27.50
C ALA A 588 -11.69 66.10 26.42
N THR A 589 -10.43 65.65 26.46
CA THR A 589 -9.35 66.16 25.61
C THR A 589 -8.77 65.12 24.65
N GLY A 590 -9.04 63.83 24.86
CA GLY A 590 -8.41 62.73 24.12
C GLY A 590 -6.92 62.53 24.42
N GLY A 591 -6.37 63.31 25.37
CA GLY A 591 -4.97 63.32 25.79
C GLY A 591 -4.61 62.20 26.77
N THR A 592 -3.32 62.09 27.08
CA THR A 592 -2.76 61.11 28.02
C THR A 592 -3.17 61.42 29.47
N VAL A 593 -3.61 60.40 30.22
CA VAL A 593 -3.96 60.53 31.65
C VAL A 593 -2.70 60.39 32.51
N ASN A 594 -2.36 61.43 33.28
CA ASN A 594 -1.25 61.38 34.23
C ASN A 594 -1.58 60.43 35.40
N GLY A 595 -0.71 59.45 35.65
CA GLY A 595 -0.89 58.43 36.71
C GLY A 595 -1.65 57.17 36.28
N ALA A 596 -1.84 56.95 34.98
CA ALA A 596 -2.43 55.70 34.48
C ALA A 596 -1.63 54.46 34.95
N PRO A 597 -2.29 53.35 35.31
CA PRO A 597 -1.60 52.11 35.67
C PRO A 597 -0.69 51.65 34.52
N ALA A 598 0.54 51.23 34.84
CA ALA A 598 1.41 50.62 33.84
C ALA A 598 0.75 49.34 33.33
N SER A 599 0.53 49.22 32.02
CA SER A 599 0.01 48.01 31.41
C SER A 599 1.11 46.94 31.36
N SER A 600 1.30 46.25 32.47
CA SER A 600 2.06 45.01 32.49
C SER A 600 1.09 43.91 32.92
N ASP A 601 0.57 43.16 31.96
CA ASP A 601 0.29 41.73 32.11
C ASP A 601 -0.03 41.14 30.73
N ASN A 602 0.87 40.27 30.26
CA ASN A 602 0.62 39.37 29.13
C ASN A 602 -0.17 38.17 29.68
N THR A 603 -1.43 38.01 29.27
CA THR A 603 -2.23 36.80 29.54
C THR A 603 -2.32 35.90 28.32
#